data_AF-A0A920LTI1-F1
#
_entry.id   AF-A0A920LTI1-F1
#
_cell.length_a   1.000
_cell.length_b   1.000
_cell.length_c   1.000
_cell.angle_alpha   90.00
_cell.angle_beta   90.00
_cell.angle_gamma   90.00
#
_symmetry.space_group_name_H-M   'P 1'
#
loop_
_entity.id
_entity.type
_entity.pdbx_description
1 polymer ?
#
loop_
_entity_poly.entity_id
_entity_poly.type
_entity_poly.pdbx_seq_one_letter_code
_entity_poly.pdbx_strand_id
1 'polypeptide(L)'
;MRKKLGIKGSPTAVLQYGDNGGAIGYLVGEENKGLEIMFGMMNHARFSVGLQGLAISERAYQKAVLYAETRVQGIPIAAEKGTPINQHPDVLRLLSIMRSEIDAMRALIFTGANAMDIADNCAKEVFENEQKRASVLIPIIKGWITELSVLHCSVVCKFTEAWGLLKKQALHNISVTQESYLSMRAQLLFRQMI
;
A
#
# COMPACT_ATOMS: atom_id res chain seq x y z
N MET A 1 -19.06 12.68 -11.53
CA MET A 1 -18.10 12.14 -10.54
C MET A 1 -18.34 10.66 -10.34
N ARG A 2 -17.31 9.81 -10.37
CA ARG A 2 -17.49 8.34 -10.31
C ARG A 2 -17.99 7.92 -8.92
N LYS A 3 -19.03 7.08 -8.86
CA LYS A 3 -19.41 6.39 -7.61
C LYS A 3 -18.38 5.29 -7.35
N LYS A 4 -17.56 5.48 -6.30
CA LYS A 4 -16.48 4.59 -5.93
C LYS A 4 -16.83 3.74 -4.72
N LEU A 5 -16.27 2.54 -4.67
CA LEU A 5 -16.29 1.69 -3.46
C LEU A 5 -15.61 2.41 -2.28
N GLY A 6 -14.52 3.14 -2.58
CA GLY A 6 -13.67 3.82 -1.61
C GLY A 6 -13.11 5.17 -2.07
N ILE A 7 -12.32 5.79 -1.18
CA ILE A 7 -11.57 7.03 -1.36
C ILE A 7 -12.52 8.13 -1.87
N LYS A 8 -13.71 8.21 -1.26
CA LYS A 8 -14.80 9.08 -1.73
C LYS A 8 -14.44 10.57 -1.62
N GLY A 9 -13.53 10.92 -0.70
CA GLY A 9 -12.99 12.28 -0.58
C GLY A 9 -12.05 12.69 -1.71
N SER A 10 -11.51 11.76 -2.50
CA SER A 10 -10.75 12.09 -3.71
C SER A 10 -11.72 12.31 -4.88
N PRO A 11 -11.72 13.47 -5.54
CA PRO A 11 -12.58 13.68 -6.70
C PRO A 11 -12.02 13.01 -7.95
N THR A 12 -12.44 11.75 -8.19
CA THR A 12 -12.12 11.05 -9.44
C THR A 12 -13.13 11.47 -10.52
N ALA A 13 -12.65 12.27 -11.47
CA ALA A 13 -13.43 12.87 -12.54
C ALA A 13 -13.06 12.27 -13.90
N VAL A 14 -13.99 12.40 -14.84
CA VAL A 14 -13.70 12.28 -16.27
C VAL A 14 -13.24 13.67 -16.70
N LEU A 15 -12.07 13.76 -17.31
CA LEU A 15 -11.49 15.02 -17.79
C LEU A 15 -11.71 15.10 -19.30
N GLN A 16 -12.43 16.12 -19.75
CA GLN A 16 -12.59 16.45 -21.17
C GLN A 16 -11.73 17.68 -21.45
N TYR A 17 -10.82 17.54 -22.42
CA TYR A 17 -9.98 18.63 -22.90
C TYR A 17 -10.45 18.97 -24.31
N GLY A 18 -10.86 20.23 -24.55
CA GLY A 18 -11.19 20.71 -25.90
C GLY A 18 -12.65 21.05 -26.18
N ASP A 19 -13.60 20.73 -25.29
CA ASP A 19 -14.99 21.17 -25.44
C ASP A 19 -15.12 22.69 -25.18
N ASN A 20 -15.97 23.38 -25.96
CA ASN A 20 -16.24 24.82 -25.87
C ASN A 20 -15.02 25.78 -26.00
N GLY A 21 -14.16 25.57 -27.00
CA GLY A 21 -13.13 26.56 -27.38
C GLY A 21 -11.67 26.14 -27.15
N GLY A 22 -11.41 24.87 -26.87
CA GLY A 22 -10.06 24.31 -26.78
C GLY A 22 -9.47 24.29 -25.36
N ALA A 23 -8.39 23.53 -25.18
CA ALA A 23 -7.58 23.54 -23.96
C ALA A 23 -6.16 24.02 -24.31
N ILE A 24 -5.63 24.98 -23.55
CA ILE A 24 -4.25 25.46 -23.73
C ILE A 24 -3.32 24.45 -23.05
N GLY A 25 -2.46 23.82 -23.84
CA GLY A 25 -1.42 22.93 -23.36
C GLY A 25 -0.04 23.56 -23.57
N TYR A 26 0.86 23.32 -22.62
CA TYR A 26 2.27 23.67 -22.73
C TYR A 26 3.11 22.40 -22.80
N LEU A 27 4.11 22.37 -23.67
CA LEU A 27 5.04 21.26 -23.75
C LEU A 27 5.88 21.21 -22.47
N VAL A 28 5.88 20.06 -21.80
CA VAL A 28 6.74 19.78 -20.65
C VAL A 28 7.90 18.92 -21.14
N GLY A 29 9.12 19.45 -21.04
CA GLY A 29 10.33 18.77 -21.54
C GLY A 29 10.49 18.87 -23.05
N GLU A 30 11.04 17.81 -23.66
CA GLU A 30 11.29 17.74 -25.10
C GLU A 30 10.12 17.12 -25.88
N GLU A 31 10.03 17.48 -27.16
CA GLU A 31 9.05 16.90 -28.07
C GLU A 31 9.22 15.38 -28.17
N ASN A 32 8.12 14.63 -28.22
CA ASN A 32 8.10 13.16 -28.25
C ASN A 32 8.68 12.43 -27.02
N LYS A 33 8.95 13.14 -25.91
CA LYS A 33 9.46 12.54 -24.65
C LYS A 33 8.42 12.37 -23.54
N GLY A 34 7.13 12.57 -23.83
CA GLY A 34 6.07 12.55 -22.82
C GLY A 34 5.95 11.25 -22.00
N LEU A 35 6.19 10.08 -22.62
CA LEU A 35 6.13 8.80 -21.91
C LEU A 35 7.22 8.65 -20.84
N GLU A 36 8.44 9.12 -21.14
CA GLU A 36 9.58 9.05 -20.22
C GLU A 36 9.32 9.90 -18.97
N ILE A 37 8.82 11.13 -19.19
CA ILE A 37 8.42 12.06 -18.13
C ILE A 37 7.29 11.46 -17.27
N MET A 38 6.29 10.85 -17.91
CA MET A 38 5.20 10.18 -17.20
C MET A 38 5.70 9.03 -16.32
N PHE A 39 6.68 8.24 -16.79
CA PHE A 39 7.23 7.13 -16.00
C PHE A 39 7.95 7.60 -14.74
N GLY A 40 8.65 8.73 -14.80
CA GLY A 40 9.23 9.36 -13.61
C GLY A 40 8.16 9.66 -12.56
N MET A 41 7.07 10.31 -12.96
CA MET A 41 5.95 10.60 -12.04
C MET A 41 5.27 9.33 -11.50
N MET A 42 5.12 8.30 -12.35
CA MET A 42 4.50 7.02 -11.95
C MET A 42 5.31 6.27 -10.90
N ASN A 43 6.63 6.44 -10.86
CA ASN A 43 7.47 5.80 -9.82
C ASN A 43 7.14 6.35 -8.43
N HIS A 44 7.04 7.68 -8.29
CA HIS A 44 6.61 8.31 -7.04
C HIS A 44 5.16 7.95 -6.68
N ALA A 45 4.26 7.89 -7.66
CA ALA A 45 2.86 7.51 -7.44
C ALA A 45 2.75 6.07 -6.90
N ARG A 46 3.45 5.11 -7.52
CA ARG A 46 3.48 3.70 -7.06
C ARG A 46 4.03 3.57 -5.65
N PHE A 47 5.13 4.26 -5.35
CA PHE A 47 5.72 4.26 -4.01
C PHE A 47 4.71 4.79 -2.98
N SER A 48 4.05 5.91 -3.29
CA SER A 48 3.03 6.52 -2.43
C SER A 48 1.84 5.58 -2.18
N VAL A 49 1.39 4.85 -3.20
CA VAL A 49 0.31 3.84 -3.06
C VAL A 49 0.75 2.68 -2.17
N GLY A 50 2.00 2.22 -2.29
CA GLY A 50 2.56 1.21 -1.37
C GLY A 50 2.59 1.69 0.09
N LEU A 51 3.04 2.94 0.32
CA LEU A 51 3.05 3.57 1.63
C LEU A 51 1.66 3.70 2.25
N GLN A 52 0.64 4.04 1.45
CA GLN A 52 -0.76 4.03 1.90
C GLN A 52 -1.19 2.64 2.40
N GLY A 53 -0.78 1.57 1.71
CA GLY A 53 -1.04 0.19 2.13
C GLY A 53 -0.46 -0.12 3.51
N LEU A 54 0.80 0.24 3.76
CA LEU A 54 1.45 0.10 5.06
C LEU A 54 0.70 0.86 6.17
N ALA A 55 0.35 2.12 5.92
CA ALA A 55 -0.36 2.94 6.91
C ALA A 55 -1.72 2.34 7.31
N ILE A 56 -2.43 1.76 6.34
CA ILE A 56 -3.71 1.07 6.59
C ILE A 56 -3.48 -0.21 7.40
N SER A 57 -2.47 -1.01 7.07
CA SER A 57 -2.11 -2.23 7.80
C SER A 57 -1.76 -1.94 9.26
N GLU A 58 -0.89 -0.96 9.50
CA GLU A 58 -0.51 -0.51 10.85
C GLU A 58 -1.74 -0.08 11.65
N ARG A 59 -2.64 0.72 11.05
CA ARG A 59 -3.86 1.14 11.72
C ARG A 59 -4.79 -0.02 12.03
N ALA A 60 -4.89 -1.00 11.14
CA ALA A 60 -5.68 -2.21 11.35
C ALA A 60 -5.09 -3.05 12.50
N TYR A 61 -3.77 -3.23 12.55
CA TYR A 61 -3.07 -3.92 13.62
C TYR A 61 -3.31 -3.25 14.98
N GLN A 62 -3.13 -1.93 15.08
CA GLN A 62 -3.37 -1.19 16.33
C GLN A 62 -4.79 -1.39 16.86
N LYS A 63 -5.79 -1.36 15.97
CA LYS A 63 -7.18 -1.65 16.34
C LYS A 63 -7.38 -3.09 16.81
N ALA A 64 -6.72 -4.04 16.16
CA ALA A 64 -6.78 -5.46 16.51
C ALA A 64 -6.22 -5.71 17.91
N VAL A 65 -5.06 -5.13 18.25
CA VAL A 65 -4.43 -5.26 19.56
C VAL A 65 -5.34 -4.71 20.66
N LEU A 66 -5.84 -3.47 20.50
CA LEU A 66 -6.75 -2.85 21.48
C LEU A 66 -8.03 -3.67 21.70
N TYR A 67 -8.56 -4.26 20.63
CA TYR A 67 -9.71 -5.16 20.73
C TYR A 67 -9.36 -6.46 21.47
N ALA A 68 -8.19 -7.03 21.19
CA ALA A 68 -7.74 -8.28 21.81
C ALA A 68 -7.50 -8.16 23.33
N GLU A 69 -7.08 -6.98 23.78
CA GLU A 69 -6.83 -6.69 25.20
C GLU A 69 -8.11 -6.55 26.03
N THR A 70 -9.21 -6.10 25.40
CA THR A 70 -10.47 -5.79 26.11
C THR A 70 -11.54 -6.87 25.94
N ARG A 71 -11.48 -7.66 24.87
CA ARG A 71 -12.48 -8.69 24.59
C ARG A 71 -12.21 -9.95 25.43
N VAL A 72 -13.16 -10.33 26.27
CA VAL A 72 -13.13 -11.58 27.05
C VAL A 72 -14.04 -12.60 26.37
N GLN A 73 -13.46 -13.69 25.88
CA GLN A 73 -14.22 -14.77 25.25
C GLN A 73 -13.48 -16.11 25.33
N GLY A 74 -14.22 -17.16 25.65
CA GLY A 74 -13.66 -18.50 25.85
C GLY A 74 -12.76 -18.59 27.10
N ILE A 75 -12.24 -19.79 27.34
CA ILE A 75 -11.22 -20.04 28.37
C ILE A 75 -9.95 -20.42 27.60
N PRO A 76 -8.90 -19.57 27.60
CA PRO A 76 -7.65 -19.91 26.92
C PRO A 76 -7.02 -21.15 27.55
N ILE A 77 -6.23 -21.89 26.76
CA ILE A 77 -5.48 -23.05 27.23
C ILE A 77 -4.50 -22.57 28.31
N ALA A 78 -4.58 -23.14 29.51
CA ALA A 78 -3.77 -22.76 30.68
C ALA A 78 -4.02 -21.34 31.23
N ALA A 79 -5.19 -20.74 30.98
CA ALA A 79 -5.58 -19.45 31.57
C ALA A 79 -6.88 -19.53 32.37
N GLU A 80 -7.08 -18.55 33.25
CA GLU A 80 -8.28 -18.45 34.06
C GLU A 80 -9.51 -17.98 33.27
N LYS A 81 -10.69 -18.30 33.80
CA LYS A 81 -11.97 -17.83 33.25
C LYS A 81 -12.05 -16.30 33.40
N GLY A 82 -12.35 -15.62 32.30
CA GLY A 82 -12.41 -14.15 32.28
C GLY A 82 -11.19 -13.48 31.65
N THR A 83 -10.20 -14.27 31.22
CA THR A 83 -9.02 -13.78 30.51
C THR A 83 -9.37 -13.23 29.11
N PRO A 84 -8.78 -12.09 28.68
CA PRO A 84 -8.98 -11.56 27.33
C PRO A 84 -8.46 -12.49 26.22
N ILE A 85 -8.93 -12.24 24.99
CA ILE A 85 -8.61 -13.10 23.84
C ILE A 85 -7.13 -13.03 23.43
N ASN A 86 -6.38 -12.03 23.90
CA ASN A 86 -4.94 -11.94 23.67
C ASN A 86 -4.12 -13.06 24.33
N GLN A 87 -4.69 -13.89 25.21
CA GLN A 87 -4.01 -15.07 25.76
C GLN A 87 -4.27 -16.35 24.95
N HIS A 88 -5.08 -16.29 23.89
CA HIS A 88 -5.28 -17.44 23.01
C HIS A 88 -4.09 -17.58 22.05
N PRO A 89 -3.47 -18.78 21.94
CA PRO A 89 -2.29 -18.98 21.09
C PRO A 89 -2.49 -18.59 19.63
N ASP A 90 -3.68 -18.84 19.06
CA ASP A 90 -3.96 -18.48 17.67
C ASP A 90 -4.05 -16.96 17.47
N VAL A 91 -4.60 -16.23 18.45
CA VAL A 91 -4.69 -14.76 18.43
C VAL A 91 -3.29 -14.14 18.55
N LEU A 92 -2.46 -14.66 19.46
CA LEU A 92 -1.07 -14.25 19.59
C LEU A 92 -0.27 -14.49 18.32
N ARG A 93 -0.41 -15.69 17.73
CA ARG A 93 0.22 -16.04 16.45
C ARG A 93 -0.20 -15.06 15.35
N LEU A 94 -1.50 -14.78 15.24
CA LEU A 94 -2.05 -13.86 14.24
C LEU A 94 -1.49 -12.44 14.38
N LEU A 95 -1.54 -11.88 15.59
CA LEU A 95 -1.03 -10.54 15.88
C LEU A 95 0.49 -10.46 15.67
N SER A 96 1.23 -11.51 16.04
CA SER A 96 2.68 -11.57 15.86
C SER A 96 3.09 -11.60 14.39
N ILE A 97 2.38 -12.38 13.56
CA ILE A 97 2.58 -12.41 12.11
C ILE A 97 2.31 -11.03 11.51
N MET A 98 1.17 -10.43 11.83
CA MET A 98 0.82 -9.10 11.34
C MET A 98 1.89 -8.06 11.71
N ARG A 99 2.37 -8.09 12.96
CA ARG A 99 3.42 -7.17 13.41
C ARG A 99 4.72 -7.36 12.64
N SER A 100 5.17 -8.60 12.49
CA SER A 100 6.39 -8.95 11.74
C SER A 100 6.31 -8.48 10.29
N GLU A 101 5.18 -8.73 9.63
CA GLU A 101 4.95 -8.30 8.24
C GLU A 101 4.94 -6.78 8.12
N ILE A 102 4.32 -6.06 9.05
CA ILE A 102 4.31 -4.58 9.05
C ILE A 102 5.72 -4.00 9.24
N ASP A 103 6.51 -4.58 10.15
CA ASP A 103 7.88 -4.13 10.36
C ASP A 103 8.75 -4.41 9.12
N ALA A 104 8.54 -5.53 8.43
CA ALA A 104 9.19 -5.85 7.16
C ALA A 104 8.76 -4.89 6.02
N MET A 105 7.47 -4.58 5.90
CA MET A 105 6.96 -3.57 4.96
C MET A 105 7.60 -2.20 5.19
N ARG A 106 7.74 -1.80 6.45
CA ARG A 106 8.35 -0.51 6.83
C ARG A 106 9.83 -0.47 6.45
N ALA A 107 10.56 -1.55 6.72
CA ALA A 107 11.97 -1.67 6.30
C ALA A 107 12.12 -1.59 4.77
N LEU A 108 11.24 -2.27 4.02
CA LEU A 108 11.23 -2.24 2.56
C LEU A 108 10.95 -0.82 2.03
N ILE A 109 9.98 -0.11 2.61
CA ILE A 109 9.66 1.27 2.25
C ILE A 109 10.84 2.20 2.51
N PHE A 110 11.49 2.12 3.67
CA PHE A 110 12.67 2.95 3.95
C PHE A 110 13.83 2.64 3.01
N THR A 111 14.03 1.37 2.68
CA THR A 111 15.07 0.97 1.71
C THR A 111 14.77 1.52 0.32
N GLY A 112 13.51 1.46 -0.12
CA GLY A 112 13.07 2.03 -1.39
C GLY A 112 13.18 3.56 -1.43
N ALA A 113 12.76 4.25 -0.36
CA ALA A 113 12.88 5.70 -0.23
C ALA A 113 14.34 6.14 -0.32
N ASN A 114 15.23 5.49 0.42
CA ASN A 114 16.66 5.80 0.39
C ASN A 114 17.26 5.61 -1.01
N ALA A 115 16.89 4.55 -1.73
CA ALA A 115 17.33 4.34 -3.10
C ALA A 115 16.83 5.44 -4.06
N MET A 116 15.57 5.87 -3.90
CA MET A 116 15.00 6.98 -4.68
C MET A 116 15.69 8.31 -4.36
N ASP A 117 15.89 8.63 -3.08
CA ASP A 117 16.50 9.89 -2.66
C ASP A 117 17.96 10.00 -3.13
N ILE A 118 18.72 8.90 -3.09
CA ILE A 118 20.10 8.86 -3.61
C ILE A 118 20.09 9.00 -5.14
N ALA A 119 19.17 8.34 -5.84
CA ALA A 119 19.05 8.48 -7.29
C ALA A 119 18.69 9.92 -7.71
N ASP A 120 17.87 10.63 -6.93
CA ASP A 120 17.47 11.99 -7.28
C ASP A 120 18.52 13.06 -6.90
N ASN A 121 19.36 12.81 -5.89
CA ASN A 121 20.20 13.86 -5.27
C ASN A 121 21.72 13.59 -5.28
N CYS A 122 22.21 12.40 -5.64
CA CYS A 122 23.64 12.07 -5.54
C CYS A 122 24.37 12.02 -6.90
N ALA A 123 25.71 11.97 -6.83
CA ALA A 123 26.60 11.95 -7.99
C ALA A 123 26.40 10.72 -8.89
N LYS A 124 26.74 10.86 -10.18
CA LYS A 124 26.53 9.85 -11.24
C LYS A 124 27.10 8.46 -10.93
N GLU A 125 28.14 8.37 -10.10
CA GLU A 125 28.82 7.11 -9.74
C GLU A 125 27.92 6.16 -8.95
N VAL A 126 27.00 6.70 -8.14
CA VAL A 126 26.06 5.92 -7.31
C VAL A 126 24.67 5.88 -7.95
N PHE A 127 24.36 6.87 -8.78
CA PHE A 127 23.09 7.06 -9.47
C PHE A 127 22.60 5.79 -10.17
N GLU A 128 23.41 5.18 -11.05
CA GLU A 128 22.94 4.07 -11.89
C GLU A 128 22.55 2.83 -11.07
N ASN A 129 23.29 2.55 -10.00
CA ASN A 129 23.02 1.38 -9.15
C ASN A 129 21.78 1.60 -8.28
N GLU A 130 21.62 2.78 -7.68
CA GLU A 130 20.45 3.07 -6.85
C GLU A 130 19.18 3.27 -7.69
N GLN A 131 19.31 3.81 -8.91
CA GLN A 131 18.18 3.88 -9.85
C GLN A 131 17.70 2.49 -10.27
N LYS A 132 18.62 1.55 -10.54
CA LYS A 132 18.27 0.14 -10.81
C LYS A 132 17.64 -0.52 -9.57
N ARG A 133 18.14 -0.19 -8.38
CA ARG A 133 17.57 -0.70 -7.13
C ARG A 133 16.16 -0.17 -6.90
N ALA A 134 15.94 1.12 -7.08
CA ALA A 134 14.63 1.77 -6.95
C ALA A 134 13.65 1.21 -7.98
N SER A 135 14.07 1.01 -9.24
CA SER A 135 13.21 0.47 -10.29
C SER A 135 12.70 -0.93 -9.94
N VAL A 136 13.52 -1.78 -9.33
CA VAL A 136 13.11 -3.12 -8.84
C VAL A 136 12.27 -3.05 -7.57
N LEU A 137 12.60 -2.18 -6.62
CA LEU A 137 11.93 -2.12 -5.33
C LEU A 137 10.53 -1.50 -5.39
N ILE A 138 10.33 -0.44 -6.16
CA ILE A 138 9.03 0.26 -6.28
C ILE A 138 7.86 -0.68 -6.67
N PRO A 139 7.97 -1.56 -7.69
CA PRO A 139 6.90 -2.47 -8.03
C PRO A 139 6.67 -3.55 -6.95
N ILE A 140 7.71 -3.98 -6.24
CA ILE A 140 7.58 -4.91 -5.10
C ILE A 140 6.85 -4.22 -3.95
N ILE A 141 7.27 -3.02 -3.58
CA ILE A 141 6.63 -2.17 -2.56
C ILE A 141 5.15 -2.00 -2.89
N LYS A 142 4.84 -1.56 -4.10
CA LYS A 142 3.46 -1.33 -4.50
C LYS A 142 2.66 -2.63 -4.54
N GLY A 143 3.21 -3.70 -5.11
CA GLY A 143 2.52 -4.99 -5.27
C GLY A 143 2.29 -5.70 -3.95
N TRP A 144 3.37 -6.08 -3.27
CA TRP A 144 3.35 -6.90 -2.08
C TRP A 144 2.64 -6.22 -0.91
N ILE A 145 2.95 -4.94 -0.65
CA ILE A 145 2.37 -4.22 0.50
C ILE A 145 0.88 -4.00 0.32
N THR A 146 0.41 -3.67 -0.89
CA THR A 146 -1.03 -3.46 -1.10
C THR A 146 -1.84 -4.75 -1.02
N GLU A 147 -1.30 -5.89 -1.44
CA GLU A 147 -1.94 -7.20 -1.29
C GLU A 147 -2.01 -7.63 0.17
N LEU A 148 -0.89 -7.56 0.89
CA LEU A 148 -0.89 -7.86 2.32
C LEU A 148 -1.79 -6.91 3.11
N SER A 149 -1.91 -5.64 2.71
CA SER A 149 -2.83 -4.70 3.34
C SER A 149 -4.29 -5.14 3.26
N VAL A 150 -4.72 -5.69 2.11
CA VAL A 150 -6.05 -6.29 1.98
C VAL A 150 -6.21 -7.49 2.91
N LEU A 151 -5.18 -8.35 2.98
CA LEU A 151 -5.21 -9.55 3.81
C LEU A 151 -5.28 -9.19 5.30
N HIS A 152 -4.41 -8.29 5.78
CA HIS A 152 -4.41 -7.77 7.15
C HIS A 152 -5.77 -7.21 7.53
N CYS A 153 -6.33 -6.33 6.68
CA CYS A 153 -7.66 -5.80 6.93
C CYS A 153 -8.74 -6.88 7.00
N SER A 154 -8.67 -7.88 6.13
CA SER A 154 -9.62 -9.00 6.09
C SER A 154 -9.53 -9.86 7.35
N VAL A 155 -8.31 -10.12 7.81
CA VAL A 155 -8.02 -10.83 9.06
C VAL A 155 -8.62 -10.09 10.25
N VAL A 156 -8.36 -8.79 10.38
CA VAL A 156 -8.90 -7.99 11.49
C VAL A 156 -10.43 -7.92 11.44
N CYS A 157 -11.04 -7.91 10.24
CA CYS A 157 -12.50 -7.97 10.10
C CYS A 157 -13.10 -9.31 10.55
N LYS A 158 -12.37 -10.42 10.42
CA LYS A 158 -12.82 -11.73 10.94
C LYS A 158 -12.62 -11.83 12.45
N PHE A 159 -11.53 -11.25 12.93
CA PHE A 159 -11.12 -11.27 14.33
C PHE A 159 -11.99 -10.39 15.23
N THR A 160 -12.35 -9.21 14.75
CA THR A 160 -13.24 -8.29 15.47
C THR A 160 -14.68 -8.54 15.02
N GLU A 161 -15.63 -8.72 15.95
CA GLU A 161 -17.08 -8.70 15.63
C GLU A 161 -17.52 -7.34 15.04
N ALA A 162 -16.60 -6.37 14.96
CA ALA A 162 -16.71 -5.05 14.33
C ALA A 162 -16.75 -5.09 12.79
N TRP A 163 -17.51 -6.04 12.21
CA TRP A 163 -17.75 -6.20 10.78
C TRP A 163 -18.19 -4.90 10.08
N GLY A 164 -18.85 -3.98 10.80
CA GLY A 164 -19.36 -2.72 10.24
C GLY A 164 -18.35 -1.58 10.09
N LEU A 165 -17.39 -1.45 11.02
CA LEU A 165 -16.50 -0.27 11.09
C LEU A 165 -15.23 -0.45 10.26
N LEU A 166 -14.64 -1.63 10.26
CA LEU A 166 -13.40 -1.92 9.54
C LEU A 166 -13.64 -2.16 8.05
N LYS A 167 -14.77 -2.75 7.66
CA LYS A 167 -15.14 -2.92 6.25
C LYS A 167 -15.27 -1.58 5.53
N LYS A 168 -15.82 -0.55 6.20
CA LYS A 168 -15.83 0.82 5.68
C LYS A 168 -14.42 1.39 5.53
N GLN A 169 -13.49 1.12 6.44
CA GLN A 169 -12.18 1.77 6.44
C GLN A 169 -11.17 1.07 5.51
N ALA A 170 -11.18 -0.27 5.47
CA ALA A 170 -10.34 -1.10 4.61
C ALA A 170 -10.77 -1.02 3.14
N LEU A 171 -12.06 -1.23 2.84
CA LEU A 171 -12.55 -1.12 1.46
C LEU A 171 -12.59 0.33 0.97
N HIS A 172 -12.70 1.31 1.88
CA HIS A 172 -12.62 2.69 1.44
C HIS A 172 -11.20 3.13 1.09
N ASN A 173 -10.14 2.70 1.78
CA ASN A 173 -8.83 3.34 1.60
C ASN A 173 -7.86 2.54 0.73
N ILE A 174 -8.18 1.29 0.39
CA ILE A 174 -7.27 0.45 -0.38
C ILE A 174 -7.42 0.68 -1.89
N SER A 175 -6.38 1.27 -2.49
CA SER A 175 -6.25 1.63 -3.91
C SER A 175 -5.63 0.50 -4.76
N VAL A 176 -5.88 -0.78 -4.43
CA VAL A 176 -5.31 -1.94 -5.16
C VAL A 176 -5.59 -1.90 -6.67
N THR A 177 -6.70 -1.27 -7.08
CA THR A 177 -7.16 -1.19 -8.47
C THR A 177 -6.76 0.09 -9.21
N GLN A 178 -6.17 1.11 -8.55
CA GLN A 178 -5.96 2.42 -9.21
C GLN A 178 -4.76 2.46 -10.17
N GLU A 179 -3.83 1.50 -10.11
CA GLU A 179 -2.65 1.49 -10.99
C GLU A 179 -2.31 0.07 -11.49
N SER A 180 -2.99 -0.38 -12.56
CA SER A 180 -2.74 -1.61 -13.35
C SER A 180 -2.91 -2.98 -12.66
N TYR A 181 -3.51 -3.94 -13.37
CA TYR A 181 -3.79 -5.31 -12.93
C TYR A 181 -2.49 -6.13 -12.67
N LEU A 182 -2.55 -7.14 -11.79
CA LEU A 182 -1.40 -8.02 -11.43
C LEU A 182 -0.63 -8.57 -12.63
N SER A 183 -1.33 -8.92 -13.72
CA SER A 183 -0.72 -9.51 -14.91
C SER A 183 0.24 -8.56 -15.64
N MET A 184 -0.07 -7.26 -15.70
CA MET A 184 0.87 -6.25 -16.21
C MET A 184 2.06 -6.03 -15.27
N ARG A 185 1.92 -6.32 -13.97
CA ARG A 185 2.96 -6.05 -12.94
C ARG A 185 4.07 -7.10 -12.96
N ALA A 186 3.72 -8.38 -13.11
CA ALA A 186 4.70 -9.44 -13.29
C ALA A 186 5.52 -9.20 -14.57
N GLN A 187 4.86 -8.79 -15.67
CA GLN A 187 5.53 -8.46 -16.92
C GLN A 187 6.48 -7.26 -16.81
N LEU A 188 6.13 -6.23 -16.02
CA LEU A 188 7.02 -5.09 -15.77
C LEU A 188 8.24 -5.46 -14.91
N LEU A 189 8.07 -6.29 -13.88
CA LEU A 189 9.17 -6.84 -13.10
C LEU A 189 10.14 -7.66 -13.98
N PHE A 190 9.60 -8.55 -14.81
CA PHE A 190 10.41 -9.30 -15.77
C PHE A 190 11.09 -8.38 -16.80
N ARG A 191 10.43 -7.34 -17.29
CA ARG A 191 11.02 -6.38 -18.24
C ARG A 191 12.14 -5.53 -17.63
N GLN A 192 12.14 -5.30 -16.32
CA GLN A 192 13.20 -4.52 -15.64
C GLN A 192 14.36 -5.38 -15.14
N MET A 193 14.22 -6.71 -15.17
CA MET A 193 15.29 -7.67 -14.85
C MET A 193 16.15 -8.06 -16.07
N ILE A 194 15.74 -7.70 -17.30
CA ILE A 194 16.41 -7.99 -18.58
C ILE A 194 16.90 -6.66 -19.17
#